data_AF-A0A662RAQ1-F1
#
_entry.id   AF-A0A662RAQ1-F1
#
_cell.length_a   1.000
_cell.length_b   1.000
_cell.length_c   1.000
_cell.angle_alpha   90.00
_cell.angle_beta   90.00
_cell.angle_gamma   90.00
#
_symmetry.space_group_name_H-M   'P 1'
#
loop_
_entity.id
_entity.type
_entity.pdbx_description
1 polymer ?
#
loop_
_entity_poly.entity_id
_entity_poly.type
_entity_poly.pdbx_seq_one_letter_code
_entity_poly.pdbx_strand_id
1 'polypeptide(L)'
;AVVQRLIELSQEKQVIVFTHRLSLLGTFRHFAEKKTIKTDVVSIRSTDWGTGEPASIPLSQSDIKSALNTLMNQRYQDAKKANENGEFEHAEILLKSMCSDFRTLVERSIENDLLCGVIQRFQRPVHTLKLKDLAKLKDTDCNLLDSLMTKYSRFEHSQPTESPVELPKPNDLLVDLNSLKKWREEYSKRKSI
;
A
#
# COMPACT_ATOMS: atom_id res chain seq x y z
N ALA A 1 19.00 -15.33 -13.63
CA ALA A 1 19.59 -15.37 -14.98
C ALA A 1 19.13 -14.18 -15.82
N VAL A 2 17.91 -14.16 -16.39
CA VAL A 2 17.49 -13.08 -17.33
C VAL A 2 17.52 -11.68 -16.72
N VAL A 3 16.87 -11.45 -15.57
CA VAL A 3 16.83 -10.12 -14.92
C VAL A 3 18.23 -9.60 -14.64
N GLN A 4 19.12 -10.44 -14.11
CA GLN A 4 20.50 -10.04 -13.80
C GLN A 4 21.26 -9.61 -15.06
N ARG A 5 21.09 -10.32 -16.18
CA ARG A 5 21.71 -9.95 -17.46
C ARG A 5 21.15 -8.63 -18.00
N LEU A 6 19.85 -8.37 -17.82
CA LEU A 6 19.24 -7.09 -18.18
C LEU A 6 19.76 -5.94 -17.31
N ILE A 7 19.98 -6.18 -16.01
CA ILE A 7 20.62 -5.21 -15.10
C ILE A 7 22.06 -4.93 -15.51
N GLU A 8 22.84 -5.94 -15.88
CA GLU A 8 24.21 -5.77 -16.40
C GLU A 8 24.22 -4.95 -17.70
N LEU A 9 23.34 -5.27 -18.66
CA LEU A 9 23.18 -4.50 -19.90
C LEU A 9 22.75 -3.05 -19.65
N SER A 10 21.97 -2.80 -18.58
CA SER A 10 21.47 -1.46 -18.25
C SER A 10 22.57 -0.46 -17.87
N GLN A 11 23.77 -0.94 -17.56
CA GLN A 11 24.93 -0.09 -17.26
C GLN A 11 25.49 0.60 -18.51
N GLU A 12 25.30 -0.01 -19.68
CA GLU A 12 25.82 0.51 -20.95
C GLU A 12 24.71 1.03 -21.87
N LYS A 13 23.46 0.56 -21.68
CA LYS A 13 22.32 0.88 -22.57
C LYS A 13 21.05 1.12 -21.76
N GLN A 14 20.16 1.97 -22.29
CA GLN A 14 18.83 2.09 -21.69
C GLN A 14 18.04 0.79 -21.89
N VAL A 15 17.49 0.27 -20.80
CA VAL A 15 16.63 -0.92 -20.81
C VAL A 15 15.26 -0.54 -20.28
N ILE A 16 14.24 -0.63 -21.14
CA ILE A 16 12.83 -0.39 -20.77
C ILE A 16 12.13 -1.74 -20.71
N VAL A 17 11.46 -2.03 -19.59
CA VAL A 17 10.78 -3.31 -19.35
C VAL A 17 9.31 -3.06 -19.09
N PHE A 18 8.45 -3.58 -19.95
CA PHE A 18 7.02 -3.62 -19.74
C PHE A 18 6.63 -4.91 -19.02
N THR A 19 5.85 -4.82 -17.94
CA THR A 19 5.38 -6.00 -17.22
C THR A 19 4.08 -5.77 -16.47
N HIS A 20 3.22 -6.79 -16.47
CA HIS A 20 2.07 -6.90 -15.55
C HIS A 20 2.44 -7.66 -14.26
N ARG A 21 3.66 -8.21 -14.16
CA ARG A 21 4.06 -9.10 -13.06
C ARG A 21 4.83 -8.33 -11.99
N LEU A 22 4.16 -8.02 -10.88
CA LEU A 22 4.80 -7.36 -9.73
C LEU A 22 5.99 -8.15 -9.16
N SER A 23 5.92 -9.48 -9.18
CA SER A 23 7.05 -10.35 -8.81
C SER A 23 8.31 -10.11 -9.66
N LEU A 24 8.13 -9.77 -10.94
CA LEU A 24 9.24 -9.46 -11.84
C LEU A 24 9.84 -8.10 -11.47
N LEU A 25 9.00 -7.09 -11.24
CA LEU A 25 9.44 -5.77 -10.76
C LEU A 25 10.22 -5.87 -9.44
N GLY A 26 9.74 -6.66 -8.48
CA GLY A 26 10.46 -6.92 -7.22
C GLY A 26 11.84 -7.54 -7.46
N THR A 27 11.94 -8.47 -8.41
CA THR A 27 13.23 -9.07 -8.81
C THR A 27 14.17 -8.04 -9.44
N PHE A 28 13.66 -7.12 -10.28
CA PHE A 28 14.47 -6.03 -10.85
C PHE A 28 15.00 -5.10 -9.76
N ARG A 29 14.14 -4.65 -8.83
CA ARG A 29 14.55 -3.78 -7.71
C ARG A 29 15.66 -4.43 -6.89
N HIS A 30 15.50 -5.70 -6.51
CA HIS A 30 16.52 -6.45 -5.75
C HIS A 30 17.89 -6.47 -6.42
N PHE A 31 17.96 -6.76 -7.73
CA PHE A 31 19.24 -6.82 -8.43
C PHE A 31 19.80 -5.44 -8.79
N ALA A 32 18.94 -4.45 -9.04
CA ALA A 32 19.35 -3.07 -9.28
C ALA A 32 19.98 -2.46 -8.03
N GLU A 33 19.37 -2.65 -6.85
CA GLU A 33 19.91 -2.18 -5.57
C GLU A 33 21.30 -2.77 -5.28
N LYS A 34 21.51 -4.06 -5.54
CA LYS A 34 22.82 -4.71 -5.40
C LYS A 34 23.91 -4.14 -6.30
N LYS A 35 23.52 -3.49 -7.39
CA LYS A 35 24.42 -2.85 -8.36
C LYS A 35 24.38 -1.33 -8.28
N THR A 36 23.67 -0.77 -7.28
CA THR A 36 23.48 0.67 -7.08
C THR A 36 22.94 1.38 -8.33
N ILE A 37 22.08 0.69 -9.10
CA ILE A 37 21.44 1.26 -10.29
C ILE A 37 20.11 1.90 -9.88
N LYS A 38 19.92 3.17 -10.24
CA LYS A 38 18.64 3.85 -10.05
C LYS A 38 17.61 3.28 -11.04
N THR A 39 16.47 2.85 -10.52
CA THR A 39 15.34 2.38 -11.33
C THR A 39 14.20 3.38 -11.29
N ASP A 40 13.71 3.81 -12.45
CA ASP A 40 12.48 4.58 -12.56
C ASP A 40 11.30 3.63 -12.86
N VAL A 41 10.24 3.72 -12.06
CA VAL A 41 9.05 2.87 -12.18
C VAL A 41 7.86 3.74 -12.52
N VAL A 42 7.24 3.46 -13.66
CA VAL A 42 6.06 4.19 -14.16
C VAL A 42 4.92 3.19 -14.33
N SER A 43 3.74 3.51 -13.78
CA SER A 43 2.53 2.75 -14.07
C SER A 43 1.97 3.25 -15.41
N ILE A 44 1.41 2.34 -16.21
CA ILE A 44 0.71 2.68 -17.44
C ILE A 44 -0.74 2.20 -17.36
N ARG A 45 -1.65 2.92 -18.03
CA ARG A 45 -3.07 2.55 -18.10
C ARG A 45 -3.53 2.51 -19.57
N SER A 46 -4.68 1.89 -19.76
CA SER A 46 -5.46 2.04 -21.00
C SER A 46 -6.48 3.16 -20.80
N THR A 47 -6.64 3.97 -21.83
CA THR A 47 -7.67 5.00 -21.96
C THR A 47 -8.52 4.70 -23.19
N ASP A 48 -9.57 5.48 -23.38
CA ASP A 48 -10.43 5.43 -24.57
C ASP A 48 -9.67 5.67 -25.89
N TRP A 49 -8.62 6.50 -25.86
CA TRP A 49 -7.82 6.84 -27.04
C TRP A 49 -6.61 5.92 -27.28
N GLY A 50 -6.31 4.97 -26.38
CA GLY A 50 -5.18 4.05 -26.57
C GLY A 50 -4.69 3.34 -25.32
N THR A 51 -3.57 2.63 -25.47
CA THR A 51 -2.91 1.89 -24.38
C THR A 51 -1.52 2.44 -24.12
N GLY A 52 -1.10 2.52 -22.86
CA GLY A 52 0.26 2.92 -22.49
C GLY A 52 0.36 4.32 -21.87
N GLU A 53 -0.78 4.95 -21.56
CA GLU A 53 -0.80 6.29 -20.97
C GLU A 53 -0.16 6.27 -19.58
N PRO A 54 0.83 7.14 -19.29
CA PRO A 54 1.44 7.23 -17.98
C PRO A 54 0.40 7.48 -16.87
N ALA A 55 0.57 6.77 -15.77
CA ALA A 55 -0.31 6.83 -14.63
C ALA A 55 0.50 6.99 -13.35
N SER A 56 -0.13 7.58 -12.32
CA SER A 56 0.40 7.52 -10.97
C SER A 56 0.54 6.07 -10.53
N ILE A 57 1.62 5.78 -9.81
CA ILE A 57 1.79 4.49 -9.15
C ILE A 57 0.58 4.29 -8.22
N PRO A 58 -0.12 3.15 -8.30
CA PRO A 58 -1.23 2.87 -7.41
C PRO A 58 -0.86 3.08 -5.93
N LEU A 59 -1.80 3.55 -5.10
CA LEU A 59 -1.58 3.73 -3.66
C LEU A 59 -1.10 2.43 -2.98
N SER A 60 -1.55 1.29 -3.49
CA SER A 60 -1.09 -0.06 -3.10
C SER A 60 0.41 -0.29 -3.32
N GLN A 61 1.09 0.54 -4.11
CA GLN A 61 2.51 0.41 -4.47
C GLN A 61 3.37 1.63 -4.06
N SER A 62 2.77 2.75 -3.64
CA SER A 62 3.49 3.93 -3.15
C SER A 62 4.01 3.75 -1.73
N ASP A 63 4.85 4.66 -1.21
CA ASP A 63 5.24 4.60 0.21
C ASP A 63 4.01 4.72 1.13
N ILE A 64 3.96 3.92 2.20
CA ILE A 64 2.79 3.81 3.10
C ILE A 64 2.52 5.16 3.77
N LYS A 65 3.54 5.94 4.14
CA LYS A 65 3.35 7.26 4.77
C LYS A 65 2.76 8.25 3.77
N SER A 66 3.27 8.26 2.54
CA SER A 66 2.70 9.09 1.47
C SER A 66 1.25 8.69 1.18
N ALA A 67 0.95 7.39 1.10
CA ALA A 67 -0.40 6.90 0.83
C ALA A 67 -1.39 7.31 1.94
N LEU A 68 -1.01 7.16 3.22
CA LEU A 68 -1.82 7.61 4.36
C LEU A 68 -2.09 9.12 4.27
N ASN A 69 -1.07 9.92 3.99
CA ASN A 69 -1.24 11.37 3.85
C ASN A 69 -2.19 11.72 2.70
N THR A 70 -2.12 11.02 1.56
CA THR A 70 -3.06 11.22 0.45
C THR A 70 -4.50 10.88 0.84
N LEU A 71 -4.72 9.76 1.53
CA LEU A 71 -6.06 9.40 2.01
C LEU A 71 -6.62 10.46 2.97
N MET A 72 -5.81 10.91 3.92
CA MET A 72 -6.24 11.84 4.98
C MET A 72 -6.42 13.28 4.50
N ASN A 73 -5.52 13.78 3.64
CA ASN A 73 -5.47 15.21 3.32
C ASN A 73 -6.12 15.55 1.98
N GLN A 74 -6.28 14.58 1.08
CA GLN A 74 -6.87 14.78 -0.24
C GLN A 74 -8.20 14.04 -0.34
N ARG A 75 -8.18 12.69 -0.32
CA ARG A 75 -9.37 11.88 -0.59
C ARG A 75 -10.49 12.11 0.43
N TYR A 76 -10.13 12.27 1.69
CA TYR A 76 -11.07 12.65 2.74
C TYR A 76 -11.73 14.01 2.48
N GLN A 77 -10.97 15.01 2.02
CA GLN A 77 -11.51 16.33 1.71
C GLN A 77 -12.41 16.29 0.47
N ASP A 78 -12.05 15.50 -0.53
CA ASP A 78 -12.87 15.30 -1.73
C ASP A 78 -14.21 14.64 -1.37
N ALA A 79 -14.19 13.58 -0.55
CA ALA A 79 -15.41 12.91 -0.07
C ALA A 79 -16.28 13.85 0.77
N LYS A 80 -15.66 14.67 1.63
CA LYS A 80 -16.36 15.67 2.44
C LYS A 80 -17.05 16.73 1.57
N LYS A 81 -16.33 17.28 0.58
CA LYS A 81 -16.87 18.27 -0.35
C LYS A 81 -18.03 17.71 -1.19
N ALA A 82 -17.88 16.50 -1.72
CA ALA A 82 -18.94 15.83 -2.46
C ALA A 82 -20.23 15.71 -1.61
N ASN A 83 -20.08 15.32 -0.33
CA ASN A 83 -21.21 15.25 0.59
C ASN A 83 -21.83 16.63 0.89
N GLU A 84 -21.01 17.67 1.08
CA GLU A 84 -21.48 19.05 1.30
C GLU A 84 -22.21 19.62 0.07
N ASN A 85 -21.80 19.23 -1.14
CA ASN A 85 -22.44 19.63 -2.40
C ASN A 85 -23.73 18.85 -2.72
N GLY A 86 -24.10 17.86 -1.90
CA GLY A 86 -25.23 16.97 -2.15
C GLY A 86 -24.95 15.86 -3.18
N GLU A 87 -23.69 15.66 -3.55
CA GLU A 87 -23.24 14.59 -4.47
C GLU A 87 -23.05 13.27 -3.69
N PHE A 88 -24.12 12.78 -3.05
CA PHE A 88 -24.05 11.70 -2.08
C PHE A 88 -23.49 10.38 -2.66
N GLU A 89 -23.91 10.01 -3.88
CA GLU A 89 -23.39 8.82 -4.56
C GLU A 89 -21.88 8.92 -4.82
N HIS A 90 -21.41 10.10 -5.22
CA HIS A 90 -19.98 10.33 -5.44
C HIS A 90 -19.20 10.25 -4.12
N ALA A 91 -19.73 10.84 -3.05
CA ALA A 91 -19.14 10.75 -1.72
C ALA A 91 -19.05 9.29 -1.24
N GLU A 92 -20.08 8.49 -1.48
CA GLU A 92 -20.13 7.07 -1.13
C GLU A 92 -19.09 6.24 -1.89
N ILE A 93 -18.95 6.46 -3.21
CA ILE A 93 -17.93 5.82 -4.05
C ILE A 93 -16.53 6.14 -3.53
N LEU A 94 -16.27 7.41 -3.20
CA LEU A 94 -14.98 7.84 -2.65
C LEU A 94 -14.71 7.15 -1.31
N LEU A 95 -15.69 7.13 -0.41
CA LEU A 95 -15.57 6.51 0.91
C LEU A 95 -15.30 5.01 0.84
N LYS A 96 -16.02 4.29 -0.03
CA LYS A 96 -15.80 2.87 -0.29
C LYS A 96 -14.39 2.61 -0.83
N SER A 97 -13.95 3.40 -1.81
CA SER A 97 -12.58 3.31 -2.34
C SER A 97 -11.52 3.55 -1.27
N MET A 98 -11.74 4.52 -0.38
CA MET A 98 -10.81 4.79 0.72
C MET A 98 -10.75 3.63 1.74
N CYS A 99 -11.86 2.95 2.00
CA CYS A 99 -11.89 1.76 2.85
C CYS A 99 -11.01 0.64 2.28
N SER A 100 -11.10 0.38 0.98
CA SER A 100 -10.27 -0.62 0.29
C SER A 100 -8.80 -0.24 0.23
N ASP A 101 -8.50 1.02 -0.05
CA ASP A 101 -7.12 1.53 -0.01
C ASP A 101 -6.55 1.41 1.41
N PHE A 102 -7.32 1.78 2.44
CA PHE A 102 -6.88 1.66 3.82
C PHE A 102 -6.66 0.21 4.24
N ARG A 103 -7.54 -0.71 3.84
CA ARG A 103 -7.36 -2.16 4.04
C ARG A 103 -6.04 -2.65 3.46
N THR A 104 -5.70 -2.18 2.27
CA THR A 104 -4.41 -2.48 1.62
C THR A 104 -3.24 -1.90 2.41
N LEU A 105 -3.36 -0.68 2.94
CA LEU A 105 -2.30 -0.07 3.75
C LEU A 105 -2.07 -0.77 5.09
N VAL A 106 -3.11 -1.29 5.75
CA VAL A 106 -2.96 -2.10 6.97
C VAL A 106 -2.18 -3.37 6.64
N GLU A 107 -2.53 -4.05 5.55
CA GLU A 107 -1.82 -5.23 5.04
C GLU A 107 -0.33 -4.97 4.83
N ARG A 108 -0.04 -3.86 4.15
CA ARG A 108 1.34 -3.43 3.89
C ARG A 108 2.06 -2.99 5.15
N SER A 109 1.35 -2.42 6.12
CA SER A 109 1.95 -2.03 7.41
C SER A 109 2.33 -3.26 8.24
N ILE A 110 1.52 -4.33 8.18
CA ILE A 110 1.88 -5.63 8.77
C ILE A 110 3.16 -6.17 8.10
N GLU A 111 3.20 -6.19 6.78
CA GLU A 111 4.32 -6.75 6.02
C GLU A 111 5.63 -5.96 6.17
N ASN A 112 5.55 -4.63 6.05
CA ASN A 112 6.73 -3.76 5.99
C ASN A 112 7.16 -3.27 7.37
N ASP A 113 6.21 -2.90 8.24
CA ASP A 113 6.51 -2.32 9.54
C ASP A 113 6.49 -3.40 10.63
N LEU A 114 5.36 -4.07 10.88
CA LEU A 114 5.23 -5.04 11.98
C LEU A 114 6.25 -6.19 11.84
N LEU A 115 6.28 -6.84 10.68
CA LEU A 115 7.21 -7.91 10.35
C LEU A 115 8.61 -7.40 9.97
N CYS A 116 8.87 -6.09 10.09
CA CYS A 116 10.15 -5.45 9.79
C CYS A 116 10.70 -5.78 8.38
N GLY A 117 9.83 -6.14 7.43
CA GLY A 117 10.23 -6.61 6.10
C GLY A 117 11.08 -7.88 6.12
N VAL A 118 10.86 -8.78 7.10
CA VAL A 118 11.44 -10.13 7.11
C VAL A 118 10.89 -10.95 5.94
N ILE A 119 9.59 -10.85 5.71
CA ILE A 119 8.89 -11.43 4.56
C ILE A 119 8.11 -10.30 3.89
N GLN A 120 8.29 -10.18 2.58
CA GLN A 120 7.56 -9.21 1.76
C GLN A 120 7.02 -9.87 0.49
N ARG A 121 5.81 -9.52 0.09
CA ARG A 121 5.22 -9.95 -1.18
C ARG A 121 6.12 -9.49 -2.32
N PHE A 122 6.26 -10.37 -3.31
CA PHE A 122 7.05 -10.10 -4.53
C PHE A 122 8.56 -9.93 -4.31
N GLN A 123 9.05 -10.09 -3.07
CA GLN A 123 10.46 -10.22 -2.75
C GLN A 123 10.83 -11.70 -2.65
N ARG A 124 11.98 -12.07 -3.23
CA ARG A 124 12.50 -13.44 -3.15
C ARG A 124 13.09 -13.81 -1.79
N PRO A 125 13.94 -12.98 -1.16
CA PRO A 125 14.63 -13.39 0.04
C PRO A 125 13.74 -13.32 1.28
N VAL A 126 13.96 -14.24 2.21
CA VAL A 126 13.58 -14.06 3.61
C VAL A 126 14.74 -13.36 4.32
N HIS A 127 14.50 -12.20 4.91
CA HIS A 127 15.54 -11.35 5.51
C HIS A 127 15.83 -11.73 6.97
N THR A 128 16.55 -12.83 7.19
CA THR A 128 16.85 -13.37 8.52
C THR A 128 17.59 -12.41 9.45
N LEU A 129 18.42 -11.50 8.91
CA LEU A 129 19.13 -10.48 9.69
C LEU A 129 18.19 -9.49 10.41
N LYS A 130 16.95 -9.35 9.93
CA LYS A 130 15.92 -8.48 10.52
C LYS A 130 15.05 -9.19 11.56
N LEU A 131 15.24 -10.49 11.80
CA LEU A 131 14.44 -11.25 12.78
C LEU A 131 14.56 -10.68 14.19
N LYS A 132 15.76 -10.20 14.57
CA LYS A 132 15.99 -9.53 15.85
C LYS A 132 15.13 -8.28 16.04
N ASP A 133 14.69 -7.64 14.96
CA ASP A 133 13.87 -6.43 15.02
C ASP A 133 12.41 -6.76 15.38
N LEU A 134 12.00 -8.03 15.26
CA LEU A 134 10.69 -8.50 15.71
C LEU A 134 10.56 -8.52 17.23
N ALA A 135 11.67 -8.49 17.98
CA ALA A 135 11.66 -8.49 19.44
C ALA A 135 10.90 -7.30 20.06
N LYS A 136 10.68 -6.23 19.29
CA LYS A 136 9.92 -5.04 19.72
C LYS A 136 8.39 -5.21 19.63
N LEU A 137 7.91 -6.28 19.02
CA LEU A 137 6.48 -6.56 18.84
C LEU A 137 5.77 -6.77 20.18
N LYS A 138 4.60 -6.18 20.32
CA LYS A 138 3.73 -6.33 21.50
C LYS A 138 2.34 -6.81 21.07
N ASP A 139 1.66 -7.48 21.99
CA ASP A 139 0.28 -7.92 21.81
C ASP A 139 -0.67 -6.78 21.41
N THR A 140 -0.45 -5.58 21.99
CA THR A 140 -1.21 -4.37 21.63
C THR A 140 -1.08 -3.96 20.17
N ASP A 141 0.07 -4.24 19.53
CA ASP A 141 0.25 -3.95 18.09
C ASP A 141 -0.58 -4.92 17.25
N CYS A 142 -0.56 -6.21 17.61
CA CYS A 142 -1.35 -7.25 16.96
C CYS A 142 -2.85 -6.97 17.06
N ASN A 143 -3.33 -6.64 18.27
CA ASN A 143 -4.76 -6.37 18.49
C ASN A 143 -5.25 -5.14 17.71
N LEU A 144 -4.44 -4.07 17.63
CA LEU A 144 -4.79 -2.89 16.83
C LEU A 144 -4.91 -3.26 15.35
N LEU A 145 -3.88 -3.90 14.80
CA LEU A 145 -3.84 -4.24 13.38
C LEU A 145 -4.91 -5.26 13.02
N ASP A 146 -5.17 -6.25 13.87
CA ASP A 146 -6.24 -7.24 13.67
C ASP A 146 -7.63 -6.60 13.69
N SER A 147 -7.88 -5.66 14.61
CA SER A 147 -9.12 -4.88 14.64
C SER A 147 -9.32 -4.08 13.36
N LEU A 148 -8.28 -3.39 12.88
CA LEU A 148 -8.34 -2.65 11.61
C LEU A 148 -8.54 -3.60 10.42
N MET A 149 -7.79 -4.70 10.35
CA MET A 149 -7.93 -5.71 9.31
C MET A 149 -9.34 -6.27 9.25
N THR A 150 -9.91 -6.65 10.40
CA THR A 150 -11.26 -7.20 10.50
C THR A 150 -12.31 -6.18 10.06
N LYS A 151 -12.20 -4.93 10.51
CA LYS A 151 -13.15 -3.86 10.17
C LYS A 151 -13.16 -3.59 8.67
N TYR A 152 -12.00 -3.46 8.04
CA TYR A 152 -11.89 -3.01 6.65
C TYR A 152 -11.92 -4.14 5.61
N SER A 153 -11.74 -5.41 6.01
CA SER A 153 -11.92 -6.56 5.09
C SER A 153 -13.36 -6.72 4.61
N ARG A 154 -14.34 -6.16 5.34
CA ARG A 154 -15.77 -6.26 4.99
C ARG A 154 -16.13 -5.58 3.67
N PHE A 155 -15.29 -4.65 3.20
CA PHE A 155 -15.53 -3.86 1.99
C PHE A 155 -14.88 -4.44 0.72
N GLU A 156 -14.08 -5.51 0.84
CA GLU A 156 -13.33 -6.11 -0.28
C GLU A 156 -14.15 -7.13 -1.11
N HIS A 157 -15.31 -7.53 -0.60
CA HIS A 157 -16.13 -8.57 -1.21
C HIS A 157 -17.54 -8.06 -1.51
N SER A 158 -18.14 -8.61 -2.57
CA SER A 158 -19.56 -8.42 -2.85
C SER A 158 -20.37 -9.01 -1.68
N GLN A 159 -21.03 -8.15 -0.93
CA GLN A 159 -21.86 -8.59 0.20
C GLN A 159 -23.25 -9.00 -0.29
N PRO A 160 -23.89 -10.01 0.34
CA PRO A 160 -25.27 -10.35 0.04
C PRO A 160 -26.19 -9.15 0.29
N THR A 161 -27.20 -8.98 -0.56
CA THR A 161 -28.22 -7.93 -0.38
C THR A 161 -28.97 -8.06 0.96
N GLU A 162 -29.05 -9.28 1.51
CA GLU A 162 -29.67 -9.60 2.80
C GLU A 162 -28.81 -9.20 4.01
N SER A 163 -27.56 -8.81 3.80
CA SER A 163 -26.64 -8.37 4.87
C SER A 163 -25.71 -7.28 4.36
N PRO A 164 -26.25 -6.08 4.05
CA PRO A 164 -25.44 -4.96 3.58
C PRO A 164 -24.48 -4.52 4.69
N VAL A 165 -23.22 -4.30 4.32
CA VAL A 165 -22.24 -3.71 5.23
C VAL A 165 -22.34 -2.19 5.10
N GLU A 166 -22.78 -1.53 6.17
CA GLU A 166 -22.76 -0.07 6.24
C GLU A 166 -21.32 0.45 6.17
N LEU A 167 -21.10 1.46 5.33
CA LEU A 167 -19.83 2.15 5.28
C LEU A 167 -19.58 2.90 6.60
N PRO A 168 -18.33 2.96 7.07
CA PRO A 168 -18.00 3.72 8.28
C PRO A 168 -18.28 5.20 8.04
N LYS A 169 -18.62 5.96 9.09
CA LYS A 169 -18.74 7.42 8.93
C LYS A 169 -17.38 8.00 8.52
N PRO A 170 -17.34 9.09 7.72
CA PRO A 170 -16.08 9.69 7.29
C PRO A 170 -15.13 10.03 8.45
N ASN A 171 -15.67 10.51 9.58
CA ASN A 171 -14.88 10.80 10.78
C ASN A 171 -14.30 9.54 11.42
N ASP A 172 -15.05 8.43 11.45
CA ASP A 172 -14.56 7.16 12.01
C ASP A 172 -13.41 6.60 11.18
N LEU A 173 -13.50 6.70 9.84
CA LEU A 173 -12.41 6.35 8.94
C LEU A 173 -11.18 7.23 9.17
N LEU A 174 -11.36 8.54 9.36
CA LEU A 174 -10.25 9.45 9.65
C LEU A 174 -9.58 9.13 10.99
N VAL A 175 -10.35 8.77 12.02
CA VAL A 175 -9.81 8.32 13.31
C VAL A 175 -8.97 7.07 13.13
N ASP A 176 -9.45 6.08 12.37
CA ASP A 176 -8.71 4.85 12.12
C ASP A 176 -7.43 5.08 11.30
N LEU A 177 -7.48 5.93 10.26
CA LEU A 177 -6.30 6.35 9.50
C LEU A 177 -5.24 6.98 10.39
N ASN A 178 -5.65 7.87 11.30
CA ASN A 178 -4.77 8.48 12.30
C ASN A 178 -4.21 7.45 13.28
N SER A 179 -5.01 6.45 13.68
CA SER A 179 -4.56 5.38 14.58
C SER A 179 -3.42 4.58 13.95
N LEU A 180 -3.54 4.20 12.67
CA LEU A 180 -2.47 3.49 11.96
C LEU A 180 -1.24 4.37 11.80
N LYS A 181 -1.41 5.64 11.42
CA LYS A 181 -0.30 6.60 11.30
C LYS A 181 0.47 6.72 12.61
N LYS A 182 -0.22 6.96 13.72
CA LYS A 182 0.36 7.09 15.05
C LYS A 182 1.10 5.81 15.45
N TRP A 183 0.46 4.66 15.27
CA TRP A 183 1.09 3.37 15.55
C TRP A 183 2.40 3.18 14.78
N ARG A 184 2.44 3.50 13.47
CA ARG A 184 3.68 3.42 12.67
C ARG A 184 4.79 4.33 13.20
N GLU A 185 4.44 5.56 13.57
CA GLU A 185 5.40 6.53 14.13
C GLU A 185 5.96 6.08 15.48
N GLU A 186 5.14 5.46 16.33
CA GLU A 186 5.58 4.90 17.62
C GLU A 186 6.40 3.62 17.44
N TYR A 187 5.96 2.71 16.57
CA TYR A 187 6.58 1.42 16.31
C TYR A 187 7.96 1.54 15.63
N SER A 188 8.14 2.56 14.77
CA SER A 188 9.43 2.85 14.14
C SER A 188 10.48 3.38 15.13
N LYS A 189 10.06 4.11 16.16
CA LYS A 189 10.95 4.66 17.21
C LYS A 189 11.26 3.65 18.32
N ARG A 190 10.50 2.56 18.41
CA ARG A 190 10.66 1.53 19.43
C ARG A 190 11.95 0.75 19.21
N LYS A 191 12.84 0.76 20.20
CA LYS A 191 14.08 -0.04 20.19
C LYS A 191 13.77 -1.49 20.52
N SER A 192 14.43 -2.41 19.83
CA SER A 192 14.50 -3.81 20.26
C SER A 192 15.26 -3.87 21.58
N ILE A 193 14.74 -4.64 22.53
CA ILE A 193 15.38 -4.93 23.83
C ILE A 193 16.49 -5.95 23.60
#